data_AF-A0A7S0LL68-F1
#
_entry.id   AF-A0A7S0LL68-F1
#
_cell.length_a   1.000
_cell.length_b   1.000
_cell.length_c   1.000
_cell.angle_alpha   90.00
_cell.angle_beta   90.00
_cell.angle_gamma   90.00
#
_symmetry.space_group_name_H-M   'P 1'
#
loop_
_entity.id
_entity.type
_entity.pdbx_description
1 polymer ?
#
loop_
_entity_poly.entity_id
_entity_poly.type
_entity_poly.pdbx_seq_one_letter_code
_entity_poly.pdbx_strand_id
1 'polypeptide(L)'
;HHPDPYSLWMLTSFSLEHRCTCVQGSTYLRQTRSLLARLVDAEFFVTYFVVFPAQQTLTQTGFFGGSNALWDSAALKTQAFRDDVQTEDIEYSARLLLRRAGKIR
;
A
#
# COMPACT_ATOMS: atom_id res chain seq x y z
N HIS A 1 12.00 3.62 -8.46
CA HIS A 1 11.34 2.39 -7.97
C HIS A 1 11.87 1.18 -8.72
N HIS A 2 12.24 0.12 -8.01
CA HIS A 2 12.72 -1.14 -8.58
C HIS A 2 11.81 -2.28 -8.08
N PRO A 3 10.65 -2.51 -8.73
CA PRO A 3 9.74 -3.58 -8.33
C PRO A 3 10.41 -4.95 -8.53
N ASP A 4 10.05 -5.91 -7.68
CA ASP A 4 10.47 -7.30 -7.90
C ASP A 4 9.81 -7.87 -9.16
N PRO A 5 10.48 -8.77 -9.92
CA PRO A 5 10.01 -9.23 -11.23
C PRO A 5 8.57 -9.77 -11.24
N TYR A 6 8.10 -10.33 -10.13
CA TYR A 6 6.77 -10.93 -10.02
C TYR A 6 5.76 -10.08 -9.23
N SER A 7 6.12 -8.86 -8.79
CA SER A 7 5.26 -8.06 -7.91
C SER A 7 3.92 -7.72 -8.57
N LEU A 8 3.93 -7.34 -9.85
CA LEU A 8 2.71 -7.03 -10.59
C LEU A 8 1.78 -8.24 -10.69
N TRP A 9 2.33 -9.41 -11.01
CA TRP A 9 1.55 -10.66 -11.10
C TRP A 9 0.94 -11.03 -9.74
N MET A 10 1.72 -10.92 -8.65
CA MET A 10 1.25 -11.19 -7.29
C MET A 10 0.12 -10.24 -6.88
N LEU A 11 0.32 -8.92 -7.05
CA LEU A 11 -0.69 -7.91 -6.71
C LEU A 11 -1.98 -8.08 -7.54
N THR A 12 -1.84 -8.41 -8.83
CA THR A 12 -2.99 -8.63 -9.71
C THR A 12 -3.77 -9.87 -9.30
N SER A 13 -3.08 -10.99 -9.07
CA SER A 13 -3.70 -12.24 -8.61
C SER A 13 -4.44 -12.05 -7.28
N PHE A 14 -3.79 -11.40 -6.31
CA PHE A 14 -4.38 -11.11 -5.00
C PHE A 14 -5.59 -10.17 -5.11
N SER A 15 -5.51 -9.14 -5.97
CA SER A 15 -6.63 -8.22 -6.21
C SER A 15 -7.86 -8.93 -6.76
N LEU A 16 -7.67 -9.82 -7.75
CA LEU A 16 -8.73 -10.61 -8.36
C LEU A 16 -9.35 -11.60 -7.37
N GLU A 17 -8.53 -12.31 -6.60
CA GLU A 17 -8.98 -13.27 -5.59
C GLU A 17 -9.84 -12.61 -4.50
N HIS A 18 -9.40 -11.45 -4.00
CA HIS A 18 -10.07 -10.78 -2.88
C HIS A 18 -11.04 -9.67 -3.28
N ARG A 19 -11.19 -9.39 -4.59
CA ARG A 19 -12.02 -8.33 -5.17
C ARG A 19 -11.71 -6.96 -4.55
N CYS A 20 -10.44 -6.60 -4.55
CA CYS A 20 -9.95 -5.35 -3.98
C CYS A 20 -9.95 -4.23 -5.02
N THR A 21 -10.24 -3.00 -4.60
CA THR A 21 -10.06 -1.80 -5.44
C THR A 21 -8.64 -1.27 -5.38
N CYS A 22 -7.90 -1.60 -4.32
CA CYS A 22 -6.48 -1.31 -4.17
C CYS A 22 -5.81 -2.45 -3.42
N VAL A 23 -4.61 -2.85 -3.87
CA VAL A 23 -3.71 -3.74 -3.13
C VAL A 23 -2.41 -3.02 -2.86
N GLN A 24 -2.05 -2.85 -1.58
CA GLN A 24 -0.80 -2.23 -1.15
C GLN A 24 0.29 -3.31 -1.00
N GLY A 25 1.35 -3.20 -1.79
CA GLY A 25 2.53 -4.05 -1.66
C GLY A 25 3.51 -3.56 -0.59
N SER A 26 4.40 -4.45 -0.18
CA SER A 26 5.47 -4.16 0.78
C SER A 26 6.63 -3.40 0.14
N THR A 27 7.28 -2.51 0.88
CA THR A 27 8.48 -1.78 0.44
C THR A 27 9.64 -2.07 1.38
N TYR A 28 10.86 -2.19 0.84
CA TYR A 28 12.08 -2.47 1.61
C TYR A 28 13.31 -1.83 0.95
N LEU A 29 14.38 -1.65 1.72
CA LEU A 29 15.63 -1.11 1.20
C LEU A 29 16.51 -2.25 0.68
N ARG A 30 17.06 -2.10 -0.53
CA ARG A 30 17.95 -3.12 -1.13
C ARG A 30 19.41 -2.95 -0.76
N GLN A 31 19.84 -1.74 -0.43
CA GLN A 31 21.23 -1.41 -0.18
C GLN A 31 21.37 -0.62 1.12
N THR A 32 22.05 -1.20 2.11
CA THR A 32 22.23 -0.62 3.45
C THR A 32 23.71 -0.58 3.80
N ARG A 33 24.38 0.54 3.49
CA ARG A 33 25.85 0.68 3.67
C ARG A 33 26.28 1.21 5.04
N SER A 34 25.37 1.83 5.79
CA SER A 34 25.64 2.40 7.12
C SER A 34 24.79 1.72 8.19
N LEU A 35 25.21 1.84 9.46
CA LEU A 35 24.41 1.34 10.59
C LEU A 35 23.01 1.99 10.62
N LEU A 36 22.93 3.30 10.37
CA LEU A 36 21.66 4.00 10.27
C LEU A 36 20.77 3.43 9.17
N ALA A 37 21.31 3.17 7.97
CA ALA A 37 20.54 2.57 6.88
C ALA A 37 20.02 1.17 7.24
N ARG A 38 20.78 0.39 8.01
CA ARG A 38 20.35 -0.93 8.50
C ARG A 38 19.24 -0.84 9.55
N LEU A 39 19.27 0.18 10.41
CA LEU A 39 18.20 0.43 11.38
C LEU A 39 16.91 0.87 10.68
N VAL A 40 17.00 1.76 9.70
CA VAL A 40 15.86 2.17 8.86
C VAL A 40 15.30 0.98 8.09
N ASP A 41 16.15 0.11 7.54
CA ASP A 41 15.69 -1.10 6.85
C ASP A 41 14.98 -2.09 7.79
N ALA A 42 15.48 -2.26 9.02
CA ALA A 42 14.79 -3.05 10.03
C ALA A 42 13.41 -2.47 10.38
N GLU A 43 13.29 -1.15 10.50
CA GLU A 43 12.00 -0.46 10.72
C GLU A 43 11.04 -0.67 9.54
N PHE A 44 11.52 -0.50 8.30
CA PHE A 44 10.73 -0.75 7.09
C PHE A 44 10.26 -2.20 7.03
N PHE A 45 11.14 -3.14 7.34
CA PHE A 45 10.80 -4.56 7.35
C PHE A 45 9.67 -4.86 8.35
N VAL A 46 9.82 -4.42 9.61
CA VAL A 46 8.79 -4.63 10.63
C VAL A 46 7.47 -3.97 10.21
N THR A 47 7.53 -2.76 9.67
CA THR A 47 6.33 -2.02 9.24
C THR A 47 5.58 -2.75 8.11
N TYR A 48 6.27 -3.08 7.01
CA TYR A 48 5.64 -3.60 5.80
C TYR A 48 5.38 -5.12 5.80
N PHE A 49 6.09 -5.90 6.63
CA PHE A 49 5.97 -7.36 6.66
C PHE A 49 5.37 -7.90 7.96
N VAL A 50 5.25 -7.09 9.00
CA VAL A 50 4.64 -7.50 10.28
C VAL A 50 3.44 -6.63 10.62
N VAL A 51 3.64 -5.31 10.79
CA VAL A 51 2.60 -4.41 11.29
C VAL A 51 1.44 -4.28 10.32
N PHE A 52 1.69 -3.96 9.03
CA PHE A 52 0.60 -3.80 8.06
C PHE A 52 -0.15 -5.11 7.78
N PRO A 53 0.50 -6.27 7.58
CA PRO A 53 -0.24 -7.54 7.46
C PRO A 53 -1.06 -7.88 8.70
N ALA A 54 -0.54 -7.63 9.91
CA ALA A 54 -1.29 -7.84 11.15
C ALA A 54 -2.50 -6.90 11.24
N GLN A 55 -2.33 -5.61 10.94
CA GLN A 55 -3.43 -4.64 10.89
C GLN A 55 -4.48 -5.05 9.86
N GLN A 56 -4.07 -5.45 8.65
CA GLN A 56 -4.98 -5.94 7.60
C GLN A 56 -5.77 -7.16 8.07
N THR A 57 -5.14 -8.06 8.81
CA THR A 57 -5.79 -9.27 9.35
C THR A 57 -6.80 -8.91 10.45
N LEU A 58 -6.45 -8.00 11.35
CA LEU A 58 -7.32 -7.60 12.47
C LEU A 58 -8.49 -6.72 12.03
N THR A 59 -8.25 -5.79 11.11
CA THR A 59 -9.23 -4.77 10.71
C THR A 59 -9.93 -5.09 9.40
N GLN A 60 -9.46 -6.11 8.68
CA GLN A 60 -9.91 -6.45 7.32
C GLN A 60 -9.79 -5.30 6.32
N THR A 61 -8.92 -4.32 6.60
CA THR A 61 -8.68 -3.16 5.75
C THR A 61 -7.21 -2.75 5.74
N GLY A 62 -6.78 -2.09 4.67
CA GLY A 62 -5.45 -1.50 4.49
C GLY A 62 -5.55 -0.02 4.14
N PHE A 63 -4.44 0.58 3.72
CA PHE A 63 -4.39 1.94 3.20
C PHE A 63 -3.36 2.04 2.08
N PHE A 64 -3.40 3.13 1.31
CA PHE A 64 -2.42 3.38 0.26
C PHE A 64 -1.31 4.29 0.81
N GLY A 65 -0.10 3.74 0.90
CA GLY A 65 1.11 4.45 1.37
C GLY A 65 1.98 4.96 0.22
N GLY A 66 1.35 5.37 -0.88
CA GLY A 66 1.98 6.16 -1.94
C GLY A 66 2.67 5.37 -3.03
N SER A 67 3.36 4.27 -2.69
CA SER A 67 4.07 3.47 -3.67
C SER A 67 3.82 1.97 -3.56
N ASN A 68 4.19 1.25 -4.62
CA ASN A 68 4.03 -0.20 -4.73
C ASN A 68 2.59 -0.71 -4.52
N ALA A 69 1.60 0.04 -5.00
CA ALA A 69 0.19 -0.37 -4.96
C ALA A 69 -0.37 -0.60 -6.36
N LEU A 70 -1.32 -1.53 -6.45
CA LEU A 70 -2.12 -1.76 -7.65
C LEU A 70 -3.53 -1.24 -7.41
N TRP A 71 -4.01 -0.36 -8.30
CA TRP A 71 -5.32 0.26 -8.22
C TRP A 71 -6.24 -0.17 -9.35
N ASP A 72 -7.52 -0.35 -9.04
CA ASP A 72 -8.57 -0.32 -10.05
C ASP A 72 -8.74 1.12 -10.56
N SER A 73 -8.63 1.28 -11.87
CA SER A 73 -8.82 2.57 -12.54
C SER A 73 -10.21 3.17 -12.31
N ALA A 74 -11.25 2.36 -12.11
CA ALA A 74 -12.59 2.86 -11.82
C ALA A 74 -12.63 3.54 -10.44
N ALA A 75 -11.94 2.97 -9.44
CA ALA A 75 -11.84 3.55 -8.11
C ALA A 75 -11.11 4.89 -8.14
N LEU A 76 -10.02 5.00 -8.91
CA LEU A 76 -9.25 6.26 -9.08
C LEU A 76 -10.06 7.40 -9.71
N LYS A 77 -11.10 7.09 -10.48
CA LYS A 77 -11.95 8.09 -11.15
C LYS A 77 -13.05 8.66 -10.25
N THR A 78 -13.26 8.10 -9.06
CA THR A 78 -14.36 8.49 -8.17
C THR A 78 -14.11 9.80 -7.43
N GLN A 79 -12.84 10.20 -7.28
CA GLN A 79 -12.45 11.42 -6.58
C GLN A 79 -11.03 11.85 -6.98
N ALA A 80 -10.70 13.12 -6.77
CA ALA A 80 -9.33 13.62 -6.97
C ALA A 80 -8.47 13.45 -5.71
N PHE A 81 -7.16 13.30 -5.92
CA PHE A 81 -6.15 13.51 -4.89
C PHE A 81 -6.16 14.98 -4.46
N ARG A 82 -5.92 15.21 -3.17
CA ARG A 82 -5.82 16.54 -2.58
C ARG A 82 -4.38 17.02 -2.60
N ASP A 83 -4.18 18.26 -3.02
CA ASP A 83 -2.89 18.92 -3.06
C ASP A 83 -2.61 19.79 -1.82
N ASP A 84 -3.59 19.92 -0.93
CA ASP A 84 -3.51 20.67 0.32
C ASP A 84 -3.09 19.82 1.54
N VAL A 85 -2.65 18.57 1.32
CA VAL A 85 -2.17 17.63 2.35
C VAL A 85 -0.82 17.04 1.96
N GLN A 86 0.02 16.70 2.95
CA GLN A 86 1.33 16.08 2.72
C GLN A 86 1.28 14.57 2.43
N THR A 87 0.14 13.93 2.68
CA THR A 87 -0.07 12.48 2.52
C THR A 87 -1.35 12.25 1.71
N GLU A 88 -1.35 12.73 0.47
CA GLU A 88 -2.48 12.68 -0.45
C GLU A 88 -2.95 11.25 -0.73
N ASP A 89 -2.02 10.31 -0.68
CA ASP A 89 -2.20 8.86 -0.80
C ASP A 89 -3.03 8.26 0.34
N ILE A 90 -2.62 8.50 1.58
CA ILE A 90 -3.30 8.06 2.79
C ILE A 90 -4.67 8.75 2.88
N GLU A 91 -4.72 10.06 2.59
CA GLU A 91 -5.96 10.84 2.60
C GLU A 91 -6.98 10.30 1.59
N TYR A 92 -6.54 10.02 0.37
CA TYR A 92 -7.35 9.44 -0.69
C TYR A 92 -7.94 8.09 -0.25
N SER A 93 -7.08 7.20 0.27
CA SER A 93 -7.49 5.86 0.69
C SER A 93 -8.45 5.90 1.88
N ALA A 94 -8.22 6.75 2.87
CA ALA A 94 -9.11 6.96 4.00
C ALA A 94 -10.50 7.43 3.54
N ARG A 95 -10.58 8.41 2.64
CA ARG A 95 -11.86 8.87 2.08
C ARG A 95 -12.61 7.81 1.31
N LEU A 96 -11.91 7.00 0.51
CA LEU A 96 -12.52 5.90 -0.23
C LEU A 96 -13.15 4.88 0.71
N LEU A 97 -12.43 4.52 1.78
CA LEU A 97 -12.90 3.57 2.81
C LEU A 97 -14.09 4.12 3.60
N LEU A 98 -14.04 5.38 4.04
CA LEU A 98 -15.12 6.03 4.78
C LEU A 98 -16.43 6.12 3.96
N ARG A 99 -16.32 6.29 2.64
CA ARG A 99 -17.46 6.26 1.71
C ARG A 99 -17.97 4.85 1.41
N ARG A 100 -17.30 3.80 1.91
CA ARG A 100 -17.53 2.39 1.55
C ARG A 100 -17.51 2.17 0.03
N ALA A 101 -16.71 2.97 -0.67
CA ALA A 101 -16.63 3.00 -2.14
C ALA A 101 -15.53 2.10 -2.70
N GLY A 102 -14.81 1.37 -1.82
CA GLY A 102 -13.76 0.45 -2.22
C GLY A 102 -13.31 -0.45 -1.09
N LYS A 103 -12.51 -1.46 -1.46
CA LYS A 103 -11.86 -2.39 -0.56
C LYS A 103 -10.36 -2.30 -0.77
N ILE A 104 -9.66 -1.83 0.24
CA ILE A 104 -8.20 -1.71 0.23
C ILE A 104 -7.64 -2.80 1.11
N ARG A 105 -6.66 -3.53 0.58
CA ARG A 105 -5.89 -4.53 1.31
C ARG A 105 -4.42 -4.21 1.20
#